data_AF-A0A1M5SSA7-F1
#
_entry.id   AF-A0A1M5SSA7-F1
#
_cell.length_a   1.000
_cell.length_b   1.000
_cell.length_c   1.000
_cell.angle_alpha   90.00
_cell.angle_beta   90.00
_cell.angle_gamma   90.00
#
_symmetry.space_group_name_H-M   'P 1'
#
loop_
_entity.id
_entity.type
_entity.pdbx_description
1 polymer ?
#
loop_
_entity_poly.entity_id
_entity_poly.type
_entity_poly.pdbx_seq_one_letter_code
_entity_poly.pdbx_strand_id
1 'polypeptide(L)'
;MKTKKTKLTTLVLCLFISIAGYSQTTYLKITKSNEANDYEMYPPGTKFELKNEHGYIIFKNSDDPGEIDIDGNYTLYVYPSWKDSADVFKLKEGRVEKVLTSSYKEKHSDEYSIKSNGVTADYSVTDSREIEGKKNLKFELSNGITFIYEDLKYRAYLNDENNYIRIQGKYLIESEIGTLKLSFNPSNGVVWWVFEPKKK
;
A
#
# COMPACT_ATOMS: atom_id res chain seq x y z
N MET A 1 4.68 6.60 70.30
CA MET A 1 4.37 7.13 68.95
C MET A 1 5.67 7.57 68.28
N LYS A 2 6.15 6.83 67.26
CA LYS A 2 6.90 7.31 66.08
C LYS A 2 7.25 6.12 65.19
N THR A 3 6.69 6.14 63.99
CA THR A 3 6.58 5.05 63.01
C THR A 3 7.83 4.96 62.13
N LYS A 4 8.18 3.71 61.78
CA LYS A 4 9.22 3.33 60.81
C LYS A 4 9.00 4.00 59.45
N LYS A 5 10.06 4.46 58.79
CA LYS A 5 10.05 4.77 57.35
C LYS A 5 11.21 4.05 56.67
N THR A 6 10.92 2.85 56.17
CA THR A 6 11.81 2.09 55.29
C THR A 6 11.72 2.70 53.89
N LYS A 7 12.82 3.28 53.39
CA LYS A 7 12.92 3.69 51.98
C LYS A 7 13.24 2.46 51.14
N LEU A 8 12.20 1.82 50.60
CA LEU A 8 12.31 0.79 49.58
C LEU A 8 12.02 1.43 48.22
N THR A 9 13.04 2.08 47.65
CA THR A 9 13.01 2.57 46.27
C THR A 9 14.00 1.74 45.48
N THR A 10 13.54 0.59 44.99
CA THR A 10 14.31 -0.23 44.04
C THR A 10 13.38 -0.66 42.91
N LEU A 11 13.27 0.25 41.96
CA LEU A 11 13.36 0.00 40.52
C LEU A 11 12.71 -1.30 40.01
N VAL A 12 11.37 -1.36 40.00
CA VAL A 12 10.63 -2.22 39.07
C VAL A 12 10.50 -1.44 37.75
N LEU A 13 11.64 -1.22 37.09
CA LEU A 13 11.68 -0.81 35.68
C LEU A 13 11.67 -2.08 34.83
N CYS A 14 10.61 -2.89 35.03
CA CYS A 14 10.31 -4.01 34.16
C CYS A 14 9.94 -3.44 32.79
N LEU A 15 10.94 -3.40 31.91
CA LEU A 15 10.88 -4.12 30.64
C LEU A 15 9.56 -3.96 29.86
N PHE A 16 9.12 -2.72 29.63
CA PHE A 16 8.34 -2.40 28.43
C PHE A 16 9.30 -2.18 27.26
N ILE A 17 10.10 -3.20 26.96
CA ILE A 17 10.59 -3.36 25.59
C ILE A 17 9.35 -3.86 24.85
N SER A 18 8.49 -2.91 24.48
CA SER A 18 7.49 -3.10 23.45
C SER A 18 8.27 -3.54 22.23
N ILE A 19 8.34 -4.86 22.04
CA ILE A 19 8.78 -5.49 20.83
C ILE A 19 7.86 -4.88 19.78
N ALA A 20 8.38 -3.89 19.04
CA ALA A 20 7.75 -3.43 17.83
C ALA A 20 7.83 -4.63 16.90
N GLY A 21 6.82 -5.49 16.98
CA GLY A 21 6.60 -6.51 15.97
C GLY A 21 6.53 -5.75 14.67
N TYR A 22 7.47 -6.02 13.78
CA TYR A 22 7.34 -5.64 12.38
C TYR A 22 6.12 -6.40 11.85
N SER A 23 4.95 -5.81 12.05
CA SER A 23 3.69 -6.36 11.56
C SER A 23 3.82 -6.43 10.06
N GLN A 24 3.75 -7.65 9.51
CA GLN A 24 3.73 -7.83 8.07
C GLN A 24 2.47 -7.13 7.57
N THR A 25 2.64 -6.10 6.75
CA THR A 25 1.49 -5.34 6.26
C THR A 25 0.81 -6.14 5.16
N THR A 26 -0.52 -6.09 5.07
CA THR A 26 -1.27 -6.71 3.96
C THR A 26 -1.72 -5.65 2.97
N TYR A 27 -1.78 -6.00 1.69
CA TYR A 27 -2.47 -5.20 0.68
C TYR A 27 -3.84 -5.80 0.37
N LEU A 28 -4.77 -4.98 -0.11
CA LEU A 28 -6.12 -5.40 -0.47
C LEU A 28 -6.16 -5.79 -1.95
N LYS A 29 -6.67 -6.98 -2.24
CA LYS A 29 -6.97 -7.45 -3.61
C LYS A 29 -8.45 -7.81 -3.70
N ILE A 30 -9.09 -7.35 -4.75
CA ILE A 30 -10.52 -7.54 -5.02
C ILE A 30 -10.62 -8.23 -6.37
N THR A 31 -10.97 -9.50 -6.38
CA THR A 31 -11.29 -10.25 -7.60
C THR A 31 -12.78 -10.09 -7.84
N LYS A 32 -13.19 -9.47 -8.96
CA LYS A 32 -14.59 -9.06 -9.19
C LYS A 32 -15.44 -10.13 -9.89
N SER A 33 -14.80 -11.04 -10.62
CA SER A 33 -15.43 -12.16 -11.33
C SER A 33 -14.44 -13.32 -11.49
N ASN A 34 -14.88 -14.41 -12.10
CA ASN A 34 -14.01 -15.54 -12.46
C ASN A 34 -13.15 -15.28 -13.70
N GLU A 35 -13.26 -14.12 -14.34
CA GLU A 35 -12.46 -13.77 -15.50
C GLU A 35 -11.00 -13.51 -15.12
N ALA A 36 -10.07 -13.99 -15.94
CA ALA A 36 -8.65 -13.77 -15.73
C ALA A 36 -8.33 -12.27 -15.79
N ASN A 37 -7.62 -11.77 -14.77
CA ASN A 37 -7.23 -10.37 -14.60
C ASN A 37 -8.38 -9.39 -14.30
N ASP A 38 -9.57 -9.86 -13.92
CA ASP A 38 -10.62 -8.99 -13.40
C ASP A 38 -10.45 -8.77 -11.89
N TYR A 39 -9.38 -8.06 -11.55
CA TYR A 39 -9.09 -7.70 -10.17
C TYR A 39 -8.68 -6.23 -10.03
N GLU A 40 -8.85 -5.72 -8.82
CA GLU A 40 -8.38 -4.41 -8.40
C GLU A 40 -7.58 -4.53 -7.12
N MET A 41 -6.48 -3.78 -7.03
CA MET A 41 -5.58 -3.84 -5.88
C MET A 41 -5.37 -2.46 -5.28
N TYR A 42 -5.21 -2.44 -3.96
CA TYR A 42 -4.94 -1.25 -3.18
C TYR A 42 -3.73 -1.46 -2.28
N PRO A 43 -2.92 -0.41 -2.07
CA PRO A 43 -1.68 -0.52 -1.33
C PRO A 43 -1.91 -0.90 0.15
N PRO A 44 -0.85 -1.36 0.84
CA PRO A 44 -0.89 -1.59 2.27
C PRO A 44 -1.39 -0.37 3.06
N GLY A 45 -2.15 -0.64 4.12
CA GLY A 45 -2.75 0.39 4.98
C GLY A 45 -4.05 1.01 4.44
N THR A 46 -4.52 0.59 3.26
CA THR A 46 -5.84 1.01 2.74
C THR A 46 -6.94 0.51 3.66
N LYS A 47 -7.75 1.42 4.21
CA LYS A 47 -8.89 1.05 5.05
C LYS A 47 -10.02 0.52 4.15
N PHE A 48 -10.73 -0.51 4.61
CA PHE A 48 -11.91 -1.03 3.91
C PHE A 48 -12.89 -1.72 4.86
N GLU A 49 -14.14 -1.83 4.42
CA GLU A 49 -15.23 -2.57 5.07
C GLU A 49 -16.04 -3.34 4.02
N LEU A 50 -16.12 -4.66 4.15
CA LEU A 50 -17.03 -5.52 3.38
C LEU A 50 -18.29 -5.77 4.20
N LYS A 51 -19.44 -5.39 3.64
CA LYS A 51 -20.75 -5.56 4.24
C LYS A 51 -21.56 -6.59 3.47
N ASN A 52 -22.25 -7.47 4.18
CA ASN A 52 -23.24 -8.35 3.58
C ASN A 52 -24.54 -7.59 3.25
N GLU A 53 -25.53 -8.28 2.69
CA GLU A 53 -26.81 -7.69 2.27
C GLU A 53 -27.63 -7.07 3.41
N HIS A 54 -27.39 -7.50 4.65
CA HIS A 54 -28.00 -6.93 5.85
C HIS A 54 -27.23 -5.72 6.41
N GLY A 55 -26.10 -5.36 5.81
CA GLY A 55 -25.26 -4.23 6.24
C GLY A 55 -24.25 -4.57 7.34
N TYR A 56 -24.13 -5.84 7.74
CA TYR A 56 -23.14 -6.25 8.73
C TYR A 56 -21.73 -6.29 8.14
N ILE A 57 -20.75 -5.73 8.86
CA ILE A 57 -19.34 -5.81 8.48
C ILE A 57 -18.84 -7.23 8.75
N ILE A 58 -18.49 -7.95 7.70
CA ILE A 58 -17.97 -9.32 7.78
C ILE A 58 -16.46 -9.42 7.52
N PHE A 59 -15.89 -8.39 6.89
CA PHE A 59 -14.46 -8.31 6.62
C PHE A 59 -14.02 -6.85 6.63
N LYS A 60 -12.85 -6.57 7.19
CA LYS A 60 -12.33 -5.20 7.30
C LYS A 60 -10.80 -5.20 7.35
N ASN A 61 -10.22 -4.01 7.17
CA ASN A 61 -8.78 -3.82 7.27
C ASN A 61 -8.22 -4.28 8.63
N SER A 62 -7.24 -5.18 8.58
CA SER A 62 -6.36 -5.57 9.68
C SER A 62 -5.05 -6.10 9.09
N ASP A 63 -4.01 -6.23 9.91
CA ASP A 63 -2.71 -6.73 9.44
C ASP A 63 -2.71 -8.26 9.22
N ASP A 64 -3.68 -8.98 9.78
CA ASP A 64 -3.79 -10.42 9.57
C ASP A 64 -4.24 -10.73 8.14
N PRO A 65 -3.55 -11.62 7.41
CA PRO A 65 -4.02 -12.06 6.10
C PRO A 65 -5.33 -12.84 6.22
N GLY A 66 -6.08 -12.87 5.13
CA GLY A 66 -7.34 -13.61 5.07
C GLY A 66 -8.08 -13.34 3.78
N GLU A 67 -9.11 -14.12 3.50
CA GLU A 67 -9.94 -13.98 2.31
C GLU A 67 -11.40 -14.26 2.64
N ILE A 68 -12.28 -13.66 1.84
CA ILE A 68 -13.71 -13.95 1.82
C ILE A 68 -14.12 -14.15 0.36
N ASP A 69 -14.64 -15.34 0.06
CA ASP A 69 -15.35 -15.60 -1.19
C ASP A 69 -16.69 -14.87 -1.17
N ILE A 70 -17.06 -14.30 -2.31
CA ILE A 70 -18.31 -13.58 -2.50
C ILE A 70 -19.30 -14.53 -3.17
N ASP A 71 -20.32 -14.94 -2.42
CA ASP A 71 -21.35 -15.90 -2.82
C ASP A 71 -22.78 -15.33 -2.74
N GLY A 72 -22.90 -14.01 -2.60
CA GLY A 72 -24.16 -13.29 -2.41
C GLY A 72 -24.01 -11.79 -2.69
N ASN A 73 -24.97 -10.99 -2.24
CA ASN A 73 -24.90 -9.54 -2.42
C ASN A 73 -24.05 -8.90 -1.31
N TYR A 74 -22.87 -8.43 -1.68
CA TYR A 74 -21.98 -7.70 -0.78
C TYR A 74 -21.70 -6.29 -1.28
N THR A 75 -21.43 -5.39 -0.35
CA THR A 75 -20.93 -4.04 -0.66
C THR A 75 -19.60 -3.83 0.03
N LEU A 76 -18.56 -3.62 -0.77
CA LEU A 76 -17.22 -3.28 -0.31
C LEU A 76 -17.00 -1.77 -0.40
N TYR A 77 -16.66 -1.16 0.72
CA TYR A 77 -16.21 0.22 0.81
C TYR A 77 -14.70 0.23 0.99
N VAL A 78 -13.98 0.89 0.10
CA VAL A 78 -12.52 1.07 0.19
C VAL A 78 -12.23 2.55 0.35
N TYR A 79 -11.33 2.90 1.26
CA TYR A 79 -10.99 4.29 1.60
C TYR A 79 -9.50 4.53 1.31
N PRO A 80 -9.15 4.86 0.05
CA PRO A 80 -7.77 5.08 -0.33
C PRO A 80 -7.23 6.39 0.26
N SER A 81 -5.94 6.43 0.57
CA SER A 81 -5.33 7.62 1.19
C SER A 81 -5.18 8.84 0.27
N TRP A 82 -5.47 8.69 -1.03
CA TRP A 82 -5.26 9.73 -2.05
C TRP A 82 -6.55 10.45 -2.46
N LYS A 83 -7.70 10.11 -1.88
CA LYS A 83 -8.97 10.83 -2.11
C LYS A 83 -9.87 10.74 -0.88
N ASP A 84 -10.78 11.70 -0.73
CA ASP A 84 -11.68 11.78 0.43
C ASP A 84 -12.91 10.86 0.31
N SER A 85 -13.25 10.44 -0.91
CA SER A 85 -14.39 9.56 -1.18
C SER A 85 -14.00 8.09 -1.20
N ALA A 86 -14.92 7.25 -0.72
CA ALA A 86 -14.75 5.80 -0.80
C ALA A 86 -14.96 5.29 -2.23
N ASP A 87 -14.18 4.29 -2.63
CA ASP A 87 -14.56 3.40 -3.72
C ASP A 87 -15.62 2.41 -3.22
N VAL A 88 -16.70 2.28 -3.98
CA VAL A 88 -17.82 1.42 -3.61
C VAL A 88 -18.00 0.34 -4.67
N PHE A 89 -17.79 -0.92 -4.28
CA PHE A 89 -17.99 -2.08 -5.12
C PHE A 89 -19.22 -2.85 -4.68
N LYS A 90 -20.15 -3.07 -5.60
CA LYS A 90 -21.26 -4.00 -5.43
C LYS A 90 -20.84 -5.35 -6.00
N LEU A 91 -20.57 -6.32 -5.12
CA LEU A 91 -20.04 -7.62 -5.48
C LEU A 91 -21.16 -8.66 -5.39
N LYS A 92 -21.29 -9.48 -6.43
CA LYS A 92 -22.21 -10.63 -6.48
C LYS A 92 -21.48 -11.97 -6.57
N GLU A 93 -20.22 -11.92 -6.97
CA GLU A 93 -19.31 -13.04 -7.10
C GLU A 93 -17.87 -12.54 -6.91
N GLY A 94 -16.90 -13.45 -6.90
CA GLY A 94 -15.48 -13.14 -6.79
C GLY A 94 -14.93 -13.32 -5.37
N ARG A 95 -13.92 -12.54 -5.00
CA ARG A 95 -13.17 -12.70 -3.75
C ARG A 95 -12.57 -11.39 -3.26
N VAL A 96 -12.57 -11.18 -1.95
CA VAL A 96 -11.86 -10.07 -1.29
C VAL A 96 -10.75 -10.63 -0.40
N GLU A 97 -9.51 -10.22 -0.65
CA GLU A 97 -8.30 -10.81 -0.06
C GLU A 97 -7.44 -9.73 0.63
N LYS A 98 -6.93 -10.06 1.82
CA LYS A 98 -5.80 -9.40 2.47
C LYS A 98 -4.56 -10.27 2.25
N VAL A 99 -3.71 -9.84 1.34
CA VAL A 99 -2.52 -10.61 0.93
C VAL A 99 -1.29 -10.04 1.62
N LEU A 100 -0.48 -10.91 2.23
CA LEU A 100 0.77 -10.50 2.88
C LEU A 100 1.70 -9.82 1.88
N THR A 101 2.26 -8.69 2.30
CA THR A 101 3.38 -8.07 1.57
C THR A 101 4.61 -8.96 1.54
N SER A 102 4.81 -9.93 2.44
CA SER A 102 6.00 -10.81 2.43
C SER A 102 6.10 -11.76 1.22
N SER A 103 5.05 -11.89 0.41
CA SER A 103 5.13 -12.43 -0.96
C SER A 103 6.05 -11.58 -1.85
N TYR A 104 6.13 -10.28 -1.56
CA TYR A 104 7.16 -9.33 -1.97
C TYR A 104 8.38 -9.58 -1.07
N LYS A 105 9.14 -10.63 -1.36
CA LYS A 105 10.40 -10.88 -0.63
C LYS A 105 11.28 -9.65 -0.75
N GLU A 106 11.58 -9.04 0.39
CA GLU A 106 12.70 -8.14 0.59
C GLU A 106 13.98 -8.91 0.23
N LYS A 107 14.32 -8.92 -1.06
CA LYS A 107 15.59 -9.41 -1.57
C LYS A 107 16.49 -8.20 -1.75
N HIS A 108 17.49 -8.09 -0.91
CA HIS A 108 18.59 -7.14 -1.06
C HIS A 108 19.40 -7.49 -2.32
N SER A 109 19.16 -6.80 -3.45
CA SER A 109 20.11 -6.61 -4.55
C SER A 109 19.61 -5.56 -5.56
N ASP A 110 20.51 -4.71 -6.03
CA ASP A 110 20.32 -3.39 -6.69
C ASP A 110 19.65 -3.34 -8.08
N GLU A 111 18.75 -4.24 -8.46
CA GLU A 111 17.97 -4.08 -9.69
C GLU A 111 16.66 -4.89 -9.59
N TYR A 112 15.54 -4.18 -9.48
CA TYR A 112 14.20 -4.77 -9.32
C TYR A 112 13.53 -4.87 -10.67
N SER A 113 13.14 -6.06 -11.15
CA SER A 113 12.18 -6.18 -12.27
C SER A 113 10.96 -6.96 -11.78
N ILE A 114 9.92 -6.23 -11.37
CA ILE A 114 8.66 -6.82 -10.88
C ILE A 114 7.61 -6.66 -11.98
N LYS A 115 6.81 -7.70 -12.25
CA LYS A 115 5.77 -7.66 -13.30
C LYS A 115 4.38 -7.39 -12.69
N SER A 116 3.65 -6.40 -13.23
CA SER A 116 2.23 -6.20 -12.98
C SER A 116 1.53 -5.97 -14.32
N ASN A 117 0.51 -6.77 -14.65
CA ASN A 117 -0.31 -6.60 -15.85
C ASN A 117 0.50 -6.38 -17.16
N GLY A 118 1.59 -7.12 -17.32
CA GLY A 118 2.43 -7.08 -18.52
C GLY A 118 3.49 -5.97 -18.56
N VAL A 119 3.62 -5.17 -17.49
CA VAL A 119 4.62 -4.11 -17.37
C VAL A 119 5.63 -4.49 -16.30
N THR A 120 6.93 -4.24 -16.54
CA THR A 120 7.96 -4.36 -15.51
C THR A 120 8.23 -3.01 -14.86
N ALA A 121 8.59 -3.01 -13.58
CA ALA A 121 9.04 -1.83 -12.87
C ALA A 121 10.48 -1.99 -12.40
N ASP A 122 11.29 -0.96 -12.61
CA ASP A 122 12.62 -0.74 -12.04
C ASP A 122 12.58 0.45 -11.09
N TYR A 123 13.28 0.38 -9.95
CA TYR A 123 13.32 1.51 -9.03
C TYR A 123 14.59 1.56 -8.18
N SER A 124 14.95 2.76 -7.74
CA SER A 124 16.06 3.02 -6.82
C SER A 124 15.58 3.86 -5.63
N VAL A 125 15.96 3.44 -4.43
CA VAL A 125 15.70 4.17 -3.19
C VAL A 125 17.04 4.67 -2.62
N THR A 126 17.13 5.98 -2.37
CA THR A 126 18.34 6.61 -1.83
C THR A 126 18.01 7.43 -0.59
N ASP A 127 19.00 7.69 0.27
CA ASP A 127 18.78 8.60 1.40
C ASP A 127 18.72 10.06 0.92
N SER A 128 17.83 10.85 1.53
CA SER A 128 17.71 12.28 1.27
C SER A 128 18.93 13.01 1.79
N ARG A 129 19.44 13.94 0.99
CA ARG A 129 20.55 14.82 1.39
C ARG A 129 20.06 16.06 2.13
N GLU A 130 18.80 16.45 1.91
CA GLU A 130 18.21 17.65 2.51
C GLU A 130 17.46 17.37 3.81
N ILE A 131 16.92 16.16 3.98
CA ILE A 131 16.02 15.81 5.08
C ILE A 131 16.49 14.54 5.77
N GLU A 132 17.07 14.70 6.96
CA GLU A 132 17.58 13.59 7.76
C GLU A 132 16.51 12.53 8.05
N GLY A 133 16.89 11.25 7.89
CA GLY A 133 16.00 10.11 8.12
C GLY A 133 14.90 9.93 7.07
N LYS A 134 14.98 10.63 5.94
CA LYS A 134 14.08 10.43 4.79
C LYS A 134 14.79 9.80 3.61
N LYS A 135 13.99 9.15 2.77
CA LYS A 135 14.42 8.47 1.55
C LYS A 135 13.73 9.07 0.33
N ASN A 136 14.44 9.05 -0.79
CA ASN A 136 14.01 9.45 -2.12
C ASN A 136 13.75 8.19 -2.96
N LEU A 137 12.92 8.33 -4.00
CA LEU A 137 12.54 7.24 -4.90
C LEU A 137 12.63 7.73 -6.35
N LYS A 138 13.29 6.96 -7.21
CA LYS A 138 13.09 6.99 -8.66
C LYS A 138 12.48 5.67 -9.08
N PHE A 139 11.34 5.71 -9.74
CA PHE A 139 10.55 4.54 -10.13
C PHE A 139 10.19 4.64 -11.61
N GLU A 140 10.44 3.59 -12.38
CA GLU A 140 10.29 3.57 -13.83
C GLU A 140 9.58 2.28 -14.26
N LEU A 141 8.57 2.43 -15.12
CA LEU A 141 7.87 1.32 -15.74
C LEU A 141 8.37 1.11 -17.18
N SER A 142 8.42 -0.14 -17.64
CA SER A 142 8.81 -0.50 -19.01
C SER A 142 7.90 0.07 -20.11
N ASN A 143 6.78 0.67 -19.74
CA ASN A 143 5.87 1.37 -20.64
C ASN A 143 6.15 2.89 -20.70
N GLY A 144 7.24 3.35 -20.09
CA GLY A 144 7.73 4.72 -20.14
C GLY A 144 7.26 5.63 -18.99
N ILE A 145 6.37 5.17 -18.10
CA ILE A 145 5.99 5.99 -16.93
C ILE A 145 7.16 6.07 -15.96
N THR A 146 7.60 7.28 -15.65
CA THR A 146 8.56 7.54 -14.58
C THR A 146 7.92 8.36 -13.48
N PHE A 147 8.16 7.99 -12.22
CA PHE A 147 7.80 8.73 -11.02
C PHE A 147 9.05 9.01 -10.18
N ILE A 148 9.19 10.26 -9.74
CA ILE A 148 10.29 10.70 -8.88
C ILE A 148 9.70 11.30 -7.61
N TYR A 149 10.19 10.84 -6.46
CA TYR A 149 9.98 11.43 -5.14
C TYR A 149 11.31 11.88 -4.56
N GLU A 150 11.46 13.18 -4.37
CA GLU A 150 12.73 13.79 -3.94
C GLU A 150 12.42 14.90 -2.95
N ASP A 151 12.93 14.75 -1.73
CA ASP A 151 12.88 15.77 -0.67
C ASP A 151 11.44 16.31 -0.45
N LEU A 152 10.52 15.36 -0.30
CA LEU A 152 9.08 15.54 -0.12
C LEU A 152 8.31 16.08 -1.33
N LYS A 153 8.98 16.35 -2.45
CA LYS A 153 8.36 16.73 -3.72
C LYS A 153 8.21 15.51 -4.63
N TYR A 154 7.28 15.58 -5.56
CA TYR A 154 7.04 14.49 -6.51
C TYR A 154 6.64 14.99 -7.88
N ARG A 155 7.04 14.24 -8.90
CA ARG A 155 6.75 14.48 -10.32
C ARG A 155 6.68 13.17 -11.08
N ALA A 156 5.92 13.14 -12.17
CA ALA A 156 5.84 11.99 -13.05
C ALA A 156 5.75 12.45 -14.51
N TYR A 157 6.29 11.64 -15.41
CA TYR A 157 6.28 11.90 -16.85
C TYR A 157 6.20 10.58 -17.63
N LEU A 158 5.80 10.68 -18.91
CA LEU A 158 5.68 9.55 -19.82
C LEU A 158 6.71 9.64 -20.95
N ASN A 159 7.61 8.66 -21.01
CA ASN A 159 8.76 8.52 -21.92
C ASN A 159 9.86 9.56 -21.75
N ASP A 160 9.50 10.84 -21.60
CA ASP A 160 10.45 11.97 -21.56
C ASP A 160 10.03 13.02 -20.53
N GLU A 161 11.01 13.69 -19.90
CA GLU A 161 10.77 14.69 -18.85
C GLU A 161 9.97 15.91 -19.32
N ASN A 162 9.81 16.14 -20.62
CA ASN A 162 8.95 17.20 -21.14
C ASN A 162 7.46 16.81 -21.19
N ASN A 163 7.14 15.53 -20.99
CA ASN A 163 5.77 15.00 -21.05
C ASN A 163 5.24 14.65 -19.65
N TYR A 164 5.07 15.67 -18.82
CA TYR A 164 4.53 15.52 -17.46
C TYR A 164 3.11 14.97 -17.47
N ILE A 165 2.87 13.97 -16.62
CA ILE A 165 1.56 13.35 -16.44
C ILE A 165 0.98 13.68 -15.07
N ARG A 166 -0.35 13.66 -14.99
CA ARG A 166 -1.09 14.10 -13.81
C ARG A 166 -0.88 13.11 -12.65
N ILE A 167 -0.57 13.67 -11.48
CA ILE A 167 -0.58 12.94 -10.21
C ILE A 167 -1.80 13.40 -9.41
N GLN A 168 -2.68 12.47 -9.06
CA GLN A 168 -3.78 12.70 -8.13
C GLN A 168 -3.36 12.29 -6.71
N GLY A 169 -3.59 13.18 -5.74
CA GLY A 169 -3.04 13.02 -4.40
C GLY A 169 -1.52 12.95 -4.47
N LYS A 170 -0.94 11.90 -3.90
CA LYS A 170 0.52 11.73 -3.83
C LYS A 170 1.08 10.66 -4.76
N TYR A 171 0.27 9.66 -5.12
CA TYR A 171 0.78 8.42 -5.71
C TYR A 171 -0.14 7.77 -6.75
N LEU A 172 -1.20 8.46 -7.19
CA LEU A 172 -2.03 7.98 -8.29
C LEU A 172 -1.62 8.71 -9.56
N ILE A 173 -0.95 8.01 -10.47
CA ILE A 173 -0.42 8.57 -11.71
C ILE A 173 -1.31 8.13 -12.87
N GLU A 174 -1.98 9.10 -13.50
CA GLU A 174 -2.89 8.85 -14.61
C GLU A 174 -2.23 9.20 -15.94
N SER A 175 -2.27 8.26 -16.89
CA SER A 175 -1.70 8.43 -18.23
C SER A 175 -2.68 7.94 -19.31
N GLU A 176 -2.34 8.20 -20.57
CA GLU A 176 -3.12 7.68 -21.70
C GLU A 176 -3.09 6.14 -21.81
N ILE A 177 -2.04 5.50 -21.28
CA ILE A 177 -1.84 4.05 -21.35
C ILE A 177 -2.39 3.29 -20.14
N GLY A 178 -2.73 3.98 -19.06
CA GLY A 178 -3.27 3.37 -17.84
C GLY A 178 -3.01 4.18 -16.58
N THR A 179 -3.28 3.55 -15.45
CA THR A 179 -3.16 4.14 -14.11
C THR A 179 -2.11 3.38 -13.30
N LEU A 180 -1.11 4.11 -12.80
CA LEU A 180 -0.15 3.59 -11.82
C LEU A 180 -0.62 4.00 -10.42
N LYS A 181 -0.94 3.00 -9.59
CA LYS A 181 -1.18 3.13 -8.15
C LYS A 181 0.13 2.82 -7.43
N LEU A 182 0.85 3.83 -6.99
CA LEU A 182 2.11 3.70 -6.26
C LEU A 182 1.87 3.91 -4.76
N SER A 183 2.75 3.40 -3.91
CA SER A 183 2.86 3.76 -2.50
C SER A 183 4.33 3.72 -2.11
N PHE A 184 4.80 4.79 -1.50
CA PHE A 184 6.18 4.93 -1.03
C PHE A 184 6.19 5.44 0.41
N ASN A 185 6.91 4.76 1.29
CA ASN A 185 7.14 5.24 2.65
C ASN A 185 8.54 5.87 2.74
N PRO A 186 8.65 7.21 2.79
CA PRO A 186 9.94 7.89 2.81
C PRO A 186 10.71 7.69 4.12
N SER A 187 10.11 7.13 5.18
CA SER A 187 10.83 6.86 6.43
C SER A 187 11.59 5.53 6.39
N ASN A 188 11.17 4.55 5.58
CA ASN A 188 11.80 3.22 5.55
C ASN A 188 12.12 2.70 4.15
N GLY A 189 11.64 3.36 3.09
CA GLY A 189 12.01 3.04 1.71
C GLY A 189 11.13 1.97 1.07
N VAL A 190 10.09 1.49 1.77
CA VAL A 190 9.19 0.47 1.23
C VAL A 190 8.39 1.05 0.06
N VAL A 191 8.44 0.35 -1.08
CA VAL A 191 7.73 0.67 -2.31
C VAL A 191 6.69 -0.43 -2.57
N TRP A 192 5.47 -0.04 -2.92
CA TRP A 192 4.44 -0.92 -3.45
C TRP A 192 3.84 -0.26 -4.69
N TRP A 193 3.48 -1.05 -5.70
CA TRP A 193 2.89 -0.51 -6.90
C TRP A 193 1.99 -1.53 -7.61
N VAL A 194 0.99 -1.00 -8.31
CA VAL A 194 0.16 -1.75 -9.27
C VAL A 194 -0.08 -0.87 -10.49
N PHE A 195 0.03 -1.45 -11.67
CA PHE A 195 -0.34 -0.81 -12.92
C PHE A 195 -1.64 -1.41 -13.47
N GLU A 196 -2.60 -0.56 -13.79
CA GLU A 196 -3.89 -0.91 -14.38
C GLU A 196 -3.94 -0.36 -15.82
N PRO A 197 -3.80 -1.24 -16.84
CA PRO A 197 -3.85 -0.79 -18.22
C PRO A 197 -5.23 -0.21 -18.56
N LYS A 198 -5.24 0.84 -19.39
CA LYS A 198 -6.50 1.41 -19.86
C LYS A 198 -7.22 0.37 -20.74
N LYS A 199 -8.44 -0.02 -20.37
CA LYS A 199 -9.27 -0.92 -21.20
C LYS A 199 -9.52 -0.22 -22.56
N LYS A 200 -9.20 -0.91 -23.65
CA LYS A 200 -9.47 -0.46 -25.02
C LYS A 200 -10.95 -0.61 -25.36
#